data_AF-X1NVS7-F1
#
_entry.id   AF-X1NVS7-F1
#
_cell.length_a   1.000
_cell.length_b   1.000
_cell.length_c   1.000
_cell.angle_alpha   90.00
_cell.angle_beta   90.00
_cell.angle_gamma   90.00
#
_symmetry.space_group_name_H-M   'P 1'
#
loop_
_entity.id
_entity.type
_entity.pdbx_description
1 polymer ?
#
loop_
_entity_poly.entity_id
_entity_poly.type
_entity_poly.pdbx_seq_one_letter_code
_entity_poly.pdbx_strand_id
1 'polypeptide(L)' 'MRFPDRERHQIFLEPEGLETSEYYPNGLFTSLPLDIQIKMLHTIKGLEQVEVTRPGYGIEYDYV' A
#
# COMPACT_ATOMS: atom_id res chain seq x y z
N MET A 1 6.42 -8.66 -14.58
CA MET A 1 6.84 -7.33 -14.07
C MET A 1 7.05 -6.38 -15.24
N ARG A 2 6.55 -5.14 -15.17
CA ARG A 2 6.57 -4.19 -16.31
C ARG A 2 7.79 -3.25 -16.34
N PHE A 3 8.35 -2.90 -15.18
CA PHE A 3 9.46 -1.94 -15.06
C PHE A 3 10.58 -2.48 -14.14
N PRO A 4 11.25 -3.58 -14.53
CA PRO A 4 12.24 -4.24 -13.67
C PRO A 4 13.50 -3.39 -13.41
N ASP A 5 13.87 -2.50 -14.32
CA ASP A 5 15.09 -1.68 -14.22
C ASP A 5 14.94 -0.46 -13.28
N ARG A 6 13.73 -0.23 -12.75
CA ARG A 6 13.47 0.87 -11.82
C ARG A 6 13.93 0.46 -10.43
N GLU A 7 15.00 1.08 -9.94
CA GLU A 7 15.52 0.82 -8.59
C GLU A 7 14.54 1.17 -7.45
N ARG A 8 13.60 2.10 -7.70
CA ARG A 8 12.59 2.51 -6.72
C ARG A 8 11.29 2.99 -7.36
N HIS A 9 10.22 2.91 -6.58
CA HIS A 9 8.90 3.47 -6.88
C HIS A 9 8.51 4.45 -5.77
N GLN A 10 8.05 5.64 -6.15
CA GLN A 10 7.63 6.67 -5.20
C GLN A 10 6.23 6.36 -4.66
N ILE A 11 6.03 6.63 -3.38
CA ILE A 11 4.75 6.48 -2.66
C ILE A 11 4.46 7.79 -1.94
N PHE A 12 3.20 8.20 -1.88
CA PHE A 12 2.73 9.31 -1.07
C PHE A 12 1.91 8.78 0.11
N LEU A 13 2.15 9.32 1.31
CA LEU A 13 1.31 9.06 2.48
C LEU A 13 0.32 10.22 2.61
N GLU A 14 -0.94 9.96 2.26
CA GLU A 14 -2.00 10.96 2.24
C GLU A 14 -2.89 10.75 3.48
N PRO A 15 -3.04 11.73 4.39
CA PRO A 15 -3.97 11.61 5.52
C PRO A 15 -5.41 11.43 5.01
N GLU A 16 -6.16 10.46 5.54
CA GLU A 16 -7.56 10.27 5.14
C GLU A 16 -8.51 11.34 5.74
N GLY A 17 -8.08 12.04 6.78
CA GLY A 17 -8.85 13.11 7.40
C GLY A 17 -8.13 13.76 8.58
N LEU A 18 -8.72 14.82 9.12
CA LEU A 18 -8.17 15.57 10.26
C LEU A 18 -8.34 14.84 11.60
N GLU A 19 -9.38 14.00 11.71
CA GLU A 19 -9.81 13.34 12.95
C GLU A 19 -9.45 11.83 12.97
N THR A 20 -8.57 11.39 12.07
CA THR A 20 -8.14 9.99 11.97
C THR A 20 -6.62 9.89 11.95
N SER A 21 -6.11 8.75 12.39
CA SER A 21 -4.70 8.37 12.24
C SER A 21 -4.46 7.50 10.99
N GLU A 22 -5.47 7.33 10.13
CA GLU A 22 -5.38 6.57 8.89
C GLU A 22 -4.69 7.38 7.78
N TYR A 23 -3.76 6.71 7.09
CA TYR A 23 -3.05 7.26 5.93
C TYR A 23 -3.21 6.31 4.75
N TYR A 24 -3.47 6.89 3.58
CA TYR A 24 -3.53 6.19 2.31
C TYR A 24 -2.15 6.17 1.62
N PRO A 25 -1.54 5.00 1.39
CA PRO A 25 -0.24 4.88 0.73
C PRO A 25 -0.38 4.88 -0.81
N ASN A 26 -0.68 6.04 -1.39
CA ASN A 26 -0.87 6.21 -2.82
C ASN A 26 0.40 5.78 -3.60
N GLY A 27 0.22 4.85 -4.55
CA GLY A 27 1.30 4.21 -5.30
C GLY A 27 1.60 2.76 -4.89
N LEU A 28 0.97 2.25 -3.82
CA LEU A 28 1.18 0.88 -3.31
C LEU A 28 -0.10 0.02 -3.40
N PHE A 29 -0.62 -0.18 -4.60
CA PHE A 29 -1.78 -1.04 -4.84
C PHE A 29 -1.39 -2.52 -4.84
N THR A 30 -2.12 -3.37 -4.11
CA THR A 30 -1.82 -4.80 -4.02
C THR A 30 -3.05 -5.63 -3.66
N SER A 31 -3.08 -6.87 -4.16
CA SER A 31 -4.03 -7.92 -3.78
C SER A 31 -3.32 -9.15 -3.18
N LEU A 32 -2.05 -9.00 -2.77
CA LEU A 32 -1.26 -10.07 -2.15
C LEU A 32 -1.80 -10.43 -0.76
N PRO A 33 -1.45 -11.62 -0.21
CA PRO A 33 -1.79 -11.98 1.16
C PRO A 33 -1.29 -10.95 2.20
N LEU A 34 -2.05 -10.76 3.28
CA LEU A 34 -1.77 -9.75 4.32
C LEU A 34 -0.36 -9.84 4.91
N ASP A 35 0.16 -11.05 5.14
CA ASP A 35 1.52 -11.22 5.68
C ASP A 35 2.60 -10.68 4.73
N ILE A 36 2.37 -10.78 3.41
CA ILE A 36 3.25 -10.20 2.39
C ILE A 36 3.07 -8.69 2.31
N GLN A 37 1.84 -8.17 2.45
CA GLN A 37 1.60 -6.73 2.50
C GLN A 37 2.35 -6.08 3.67
N ILE A 38 2.27 -6.67 4.87
CA ILE A 38 2.97 -6.19 6.06
C ILE A 38 4.48 -6.21 5.84
N LYS A 39 5.03 -7.32 5.35
CA LYS A 39 6.48 -7.42 5.03
C LYS A 39 6.92 -6.35 4.04
N MET A 40 6.12 -6.12 2.99
CA MET A 40 6.40 -5.09 1.98
C MET A 40 6.41 -3.68 2.60
N LEU A 41 5.39 -3.35 3.39
CA LEU A 41 5.30 -2.05 4.07
C LEU A 41 6.49 -1.81 4.99
N HIS A 42 6.91 -2.82 5.77
CA HIS A 42 8.05 -2.72 6.67
C HIS A 42 9.40 -2.54 5.96
N THR A 43 9.47 -2.72 4.63
CA THR A 43 10.68 -2.38 3.84
C THR A 43 10.76 -0.90 3.45
N ILE A 44 9.68 -0.14 3.60
CA ILE A 44 9.62 1.28 3.22
C ILE A 44 10.14 2.12 4.39
N LYS A 45 11.10 3.01 4.10
CA LYS A 45 11.67 3.92 5.09
C LYS A 45 10.59 4.76 5.76
N GLY A 46 10.53 4.71 7.10
CA GLY A 46 9.54 5.39 7.92
C GLY A 46 8.27 4.57 8.22
N LEU A 47 8.12 3.38 7.62
CA LEU A 47 7.00 2.47 7.83
C LEU A 47 7.43 1.13 8.45
N GLU A 48 8.62 1.05 9.03
CA GLU A 48 9.22 -0.18 9.54
C GLU A 48 8.38 -0.88 10.63
N GLN A 49 7.51 -0.11 11.30
CA GLN A 49 6.60 -0.58 12.35
C GLN A 49 5.14 -0.18 12.09
N VAL A 50 4.78 0.13 10.84
CA VAL A 50 3.42 0.54 10.53
C VAL A 50 2.43 -0.58 10.80
N GLU A 51 1.26 -0.22 11.32
CA GLU A 51 0.13 -1.11 11.52
C GLU A 51 -0.89 -0.93 10.38
N VAL A 52 -1.42 -2.05 9.89
CA VAL A 52 -2.41 -2.04 8.80
C VAL A 52 -3.81 -2.01 9.40
N THR A 53 -4.53 -0.89 9.23
CA THR A 53 -5.94 -0.78 9.65
C THR A 53 -6.87 -1.54 8.71
N ARG A 54 -6.57 -1.53 7.41
CA ARG A 54 -7.36 -2.19 6.36
C ARG A 54 -6.42 -2.82 5.31
N PRO A 55 -6.56 -4.12 4.99
CA PRO A 55 -5.72 -4.77 3.98
C PRO A 55 -6.03 -4.24 2.58
N GLY A 56 -5.00 -4.15 1.73
CA GLY A 56 -5.17 -3.95 0.29
C GLY A 56 -5.89 -5.14 -0.34
N TYR A 57 -6.74 -4.86 -1.33
CA TYR A 57 -7.52 -5.88 -2.03
C TYR A 57 -7.62 -5.55 -3.52
N GLY A 58 -7.84 -6.59 -4.32
CA GLY A 58 -8.30 -6.45 -5.69
C GLY A 58 -9.79 -6.76 -5.73
N ILE A 59 -10.56 -5.98 -6.48
CA ILE A 59 -11.97 -6.24 -6.72
C ILE A 59 -12.18 -6.45 -8.22
N GLU A 60 -12.92 -7.50 -8.55
CA GLU A 60 -13.38 -7.78 -9.90
C GLU A 60 -14.89 -7.54 -9.94
N TYR A 61 -15.37 -6.88 -10.99
CA TYR A 61 -16.78 -6.60 -11.20
C TYR A 61 -17.11 -6.67 -12.68
N ASP A 62 -18.35 -7.03 -12.99
CA ASP A 62 -18.87 -7.04 -14.35
C ASP A 62 -19.07 -5.62 -14.88
N TYR A 63 -18.87 -5.43 -16.18
CA TYR A 63 -19.08 -4.17 -16.89
C TYR A 63 -19.98 -4.41 -18.11
N VAL A 64 -20.90 -3.47 -18.40
CA VAL A 64 -21.79 -3.49 -19.58
C VAL A 64 -21.35 -2.41 -20.57
#